data_AF-A0A2M6YS96-F1
#
_entry.id   AF-A0A2M6YS96-F1
#
_cell.length_a   1.000
_cell.length_b   1.000
_cell.length_c   1.000
_cell.angle_alpha   90.00
_cell.angle_beta   90.00
_cell.angle_gamma   90.00
#
_symmetry.space_group_name_H-M   'P 1'
#
loop_
_entity.id
_entity.type
_entity.pdbx_description
1 polymer ?
#
loop_
_entity_poly.entity_id
_entity_poly.type
_entity_poly.pdbx_seq_one_letter_code
_entity_poly.pdbx_strand_id
1 'polypeptide(L)'
;MINVAIDISPLSTASKFRGVGMYIKRLIEALQHQENLKILTFEGKKVPAEADLVHYPYFSPFSLTLPFFLNKKFVVTIHDLIPLVFPKAYPPGLKGNLKFFIQKLLLKKAAMVITDSQSSSADIAK
;
A
#
# COMPACT_ATOMS: atom_id res chain seq x y z
N MET A 1 -2.08 23.69 1.13
CA MET A 1 -1.90 22.63 0.12
C MET A 1 -1.13 21.50 0.77
N ILE A 2 -1.66 20.27 0.75
CA ILE A 2 -1.04 19.11 1.40
C ILE A 2 -0.23 18.34 0.36
N ASN A 3 1.03 18.05 0.66
CA ASN A 3 1.90 17.26 -0.20
C ASN A 3 1.70 15.76 0.09
N VAL A 4 1.09 15.04 -0.86
CA VAL A 4 0.85 13.60 -0.74
C VAL A 4 1.82 12.84 -1.64
N ALA A 5 2.70 12.04 -1.05
CA ALA A 5 3.62 11.17 -1.78
C ALA A 5 3.01 9.78 -2.00
N ILE A 6 2.83 9.39 -3.26
CA ILE A 6 2.26 8.10 -3.65
C ILE A 6 3.36 7.17 -4.15
N ASP A 7 3.43 5.96 -3.59
CA ASP A 7 4.35 4.92 -4.06
C ASP A 7 3.88 4.36 -5.41
N ILE A 8 4.67 4.59 -6.46
CA ILE A 8 4.41 4.13 -7.82
C ILE A 8 5.24 2.90 -8.20
N SER A 9 5.95 2.27 -7.26
CA SER A 9 6.77 1.08 -7.52
C SER A 9 6.04 -0.03 -8.30
N PRO A 10 4.73 -0.30 -8.10
CA PRO A 10 4.02 -1.30 -8.91
C PRO A 10 3.94 -0.96 -10.41
N LEU A 11 4.04 0.32 -10.79
CA LEU A 11 4.05 0.76 -12.20
C LEU A 11 5.34 0.41 -12.94
N SER A 12 6.41 0.08 -12.22
CA SER A 12 7.70 -0.35 -12.79
C SER A 12 7.77 -1.88 -12.98
N THR A 13 6.67 -2.58 -12.71
CA THR A 13 6.57 -4.05 -12.84
C THR A 13 5.53 -4.44 -13.88
N ALA A 14 5.37 -5.75 -14.13
CA ALA A 14 4.30 -6.28 -14.99
C ALA A 14 2.88 -5.83 -14.55
N SER A 15 2.72 -5.37 -13.30
CA SER A 15 1.47 -4.83 -12.77
C SER A 15 1.06 -3.50 -13.41
N LYS A 16 1.94 -2.80 -14.14
CA LYS A 16 1.67 -1.49 -14.78
C LYS A 16 0.36 -1.41 -15.58
N PHE A 17 -0.06 -2.52 -16.18
CA PHE A 17 -1.21 -2.59 -17.08
C PHE A 17 -2.42 -3.33 -16.49
N ARG A 18 -2.40 -3.70 -15.20
CA ARG A 18 -3.43 -4.56 -14.58
C ARG A 18 -3.66 -4.17 -13.11
N GLY A 19 -4.84 -4.48 -12.58
CA GLY A 19 -5.17 -4.39 -11.14
C GLY A 19 -4.61 -3.13 -10.46
N VAL A 20 -3.70 -3.35 -9.51
CA VAL A 20 -2.99 -2.30 -8.75
C VAL A 20 -2.39 -1.20 -9.63
N GLY A 21 -1.75 -1.53 -10.75
CA GLY A 21 -1.11 -0.51 -11.58
C GLY A 21 -2.12 0.39 -12.30
N MET A 22 -3.27 -0.17 -12.73
CA MET A 22 -4.35 0.64 -13.28
C MET A 22 -5.01 1.50 -12.20
N TYR A 23 -5.21 0.94 -11.01
CA TYR A 23 -5.70 1.69 -9.85
C TYR A 23 -4.82 2.90 -9.53
N ILE A 24 -3.50 2.72 -9.41
CA ILE A 24 -2.56 3.81 -9.11
C ILE A 24 -2.63 4.92 -10.16
N LYS A 25 -2.67 4.58 -11.45
CA LYS A 25 -2.76 5.58 -12.52
C LYS A 25 -4.03 6.41 -12.41
N ARG A 26 -5.18 5.76 -12.22
CA ARG A 26 -6.48 6.45 -12.09
C ARG A 26 -6.57 7.25 -10.80
N LEU A 27 -5.98 6.76 -9.72
CA LEU A 27 -5.89 7.48 -8.45
C LEU A 27 -5.10 8.78 -8.62
N ILE A 28 -3.91 8.72 -9.23
CA ILE A 28 -3.08 9.91 -9.46
C ILE A 28 -3.81 10.89 -10.39
N GLU A 29 -4.38 10.41 -11.50
CA GLU A 29 -5.17 11.22 -12.44
C GLU A 29 -6.31 11.96 -11.73
N ALA A 30 -7.07 11.28 -10.86
CA ALA A 30 -8.17 11.92 -10.13
C ALA A 30 -7.68 12.92 -9.06
N LEU A 31 -6.62 12.59 -8.33
CA LEU A 31 -6.13 13.40 -7.22
C LEU A 31 -5.36 14.65 -7.67
N GLN A 32 -4.73 14.62 -8.85
CA GLN A 32 -4.00 15.77 -9.40
C GLN A 32 -4.92 16.96 -9.71
N HIS A 33 -6.22 16.72 -9.87
CA HIS A 33 -7.21 17.76 -10.14
C HIS A 33 -7.77 18.40 -8.85
N GLN A 34 -7.35 17.94 -7.67
CA GLN A 34 -7.80 18.49 -6.40
C GLN A 34 -6.95 19.71 -6.00
N GLU A 35 -7.56 20.89 -5.90
CA GLU A 35 -6.86 22.16 -5.65
C GLU A 35 -6.10 22.20 -4.31
N ASN A 36 -6.53 21.40 -3.34
CA ASN A 36 -5.92 21.36 -2.00
C ASN A 36 -4.75 20.36 -1.88
N LEU A 37 -4.48 19.56 -2.90
CA LEU A 37 -3.47 18.50 -2.88
C LEU A 37 -2.35 18.77 -3.89
N LYS A 38 -1.11 18.54 -3.48
CA LYS A 38 0.03 18.40 -4.39
C LYS A 38 0.47 16.95 -4.39
N ILE A 39 0.35 16.30 -5.55
CA ILE A 39 0.74 14.89 -5.71
C ILE A 39 2.22 14.79 -6.05
N LEU A 40 2.96 14.10 -5.19
CA LEU A 40 4.33 13.67 -5.40
C LEU A 40 4.33 12.17 -5.65
N THR A 41 5.26 11.68 -6.46
CA THR A 41 5.41 10.25 -6.74
C THR A 41 6.81 9.79 -6.38
N PHE A 42 6.94 8.56 -5.90
CA PHE A 42 8.26 7.97 -5.63
C PHE A 42 8.28 6.48 -5.94
N GLU A 43 9.48 5.97 -6.19
CA GLU A 43 9.75 4.55 -6.35
C GLU A 43 10.75 4.08 -5.29
N GLY A 44 10.52 2.88 -4.77
CA GLY A 44 11.38 2.29 -3.76
C GLY A 44 11.27 2.98 -2.40
N LYS A 45 12.42 3.10 -1.69
CA LYS A 45 12.43 3.47 -0.26
C LYS A 45 12.54 4.97 0.00
N LYS A 46 12.85 5.78 -1.00
CA LYS A 46 13.16 7.20 -0.82
C LYS A 46 11.91 8.05 -0.99
N VAL A 47 11.18 8.22 0.09
CA VAL A 47 10.03 9.14 0.15
C VAL A 47 10.51 10.59 0.04
N PRO A 48 9.82 11.47 -0.73
CA PRO A 48 10.14 12.90 -0.80
C PRO A 48 10.13 13.57 0.57
N ALA A 49 11.10 14.44 0.83
CA ALA A 49 11.28 15.07 2.14
C ALA A 49 10.13 16.04 2.47
N GLU A 50 9.62 16.70 1.44
CA GLU A 50 8.51 17.65 1.47
C GLU A 50 7.13 16.99 1.62
N ALA A 51 7.04 15.66 1.63
CA ALA A 51 5.76 14.95 1.77
C ALA A 51 5.19 15.12 3.20
N ASP A 52 3.95 15.58 3.29
CA ASP A 52 3.18 15.67 4.54
C ASP A 52 2.52 14.32 4.88
N LEU A 53 2.11 13.59 3.84
CA LEU A 53 1.45 12.29 3.93
C LEU A 53 2.04 11.33 2.89
N VAL A 54 2.25 10.08 3.28
CA VAL A 54 2.66 9.01 2.35
C VAL A 54 1.50 8.05 2.11
N HIS A 55 1.24 7.70 0.86
CA HIS A 55 0.25 6.69 0.50
C HIS A 55 0.94 5.52 -0.18
N TYR A 56 0.83 4.34 0.43
CA TYR A 56 1.15 3.06 -0.19
C TYR A 56 -0.13 2.48 -0.79
N PRO A 57 -0.35 2.62 -2.11
CA PRO A 57 -1.61 2.25 -2.75
C PRO A 57 -1.76 0.74 -2.98
N TYR A 58 -1.01 -0.07 -2.23
CA TYR A 58 -1.04 -1.54 -2.28
C TYR A 58 -0.42 -2.11 -1.00
N PHE A 59 -0.71 -3.39 -0.75
CA PHE A 59 -0.10 -4.16 0.32
C PHE A 59 0.02 -5.61 -0.11
N SER A 60 1.18 -6.22 0.18
CA SER A 60 1.36 -7.66 -0.03
C SER A 60 1.81 -8.29 1.28
N PRO A 61 1.06 -9.25 1.85
CA PRO A 61 1.34 -9.78 3.19
C PRO A 61 2.67 -10.55 3.25
N PHE A 62 3.07 -11.20 2.16
CA PHE A 62 4.27 -12.05 2.13
C PHE A 62 5.48 -11.40 1.44
N SER A 63 5.42 -10.08 1.21
CA SER A 63 6.50 -9.26 0.67
C SER A 63 6.72 -8.03 1.54
N LEU A 64 7.97 -7.62 1.74
CA LEU A 64 8.32 -6.44 2.54
C LEU A 64 8.04 -5.17 1.73
N THR A 65 6.77 -4.79 1.68
CA THR A 65 6.27 -3.66 0.89
C THR A 65 6.16 -2.38 1.71
N LEU A 66 6.02 -2.48 3.03
CA LEU A 66 6.05 -1.31 3.92
C LEU A 66 7.47 -1.05 4.43
N PRO A 67 7.88 0.22 4.59
CA PRO A 67 9.20 0.55 5.13
C PRO A 67 9.30 0.20 6.61
N PHE A 68 10.44 -0.36 7.01
CA PHE A 68 10.75 -0.62 8.44
C PHE A 68 10.83 0.67 9.26
N PHE A 69 11.36 1.72 8.64
CA PHE A 69 11.58 3.02 9.25
C PHE A 69 10.96 4.08 8.34
N LEU A 70 9.82 4.63 8.79
CA LEU A 70 9.20 5.78 8.17
C LEU A 70 8.78 6.74 9.28
N ASN A 71 9.39 7.92 9.30
CA ASN A 71 9.09 8.96 10.28
C ASN A 71 8.03 9.96 9.76
N LYS A 72 7.11 9.48 8.93
CA LYS A 72 6.04 10.27 8.31
C LYS A 72 4.72 9.54 8.47
N LYS A 73 3.63 10.30 8.61
CA LYS A 73 2.27 9.75 8.62
C LYS A 73 2.01 9.05 7.29
N PHE A 74 1.42 7.85 7.33
CA PHE A 74 1.15 7.11 6.11
C PHE A 74 -0.20 6.39 6.12
N VAL A 75 -0.73 6.17 4.92
CA VAL A 75 -1.97 5.44 4.63
C VAL A 75 -1.61 4.27 3.72
N VAL A 76 -2.31 3.15 3.89
CA VAL A 76 -2.11 1.95 3.06
C VAL A 76 -3.43 1.56 2.42
N THR A 77 -3.45 1.28 1.12
CA THR A 77 -4.57 0.59 0.47
C THR A 77 -4.32 -0.92 0.48
N ILE A 78 -5.27 -1.67 1.02
CA ILE A 78 -5.28 -3.14 0.98
C ILE A 78 -6.46 -3.57 0.11
N HIS A 79 -6.14 -4.07 -1.09
CA HIS A 79 -7.13 -4.55 -2.04
C HIS A 79 -7.79 -5.85 -1.56
N ASP A 80 -6.96 -6.83 -1.18
CA ASP A 80 -7.42 -8.11 -0.63
C ASP A 80 -6.35 -8.74 0.27
N LEU A 81 -6.77 -9.75 1.02
CA LEU A 81 -5.91 -10.62 1.82
C LEU A 81 -6.14 -12.09 1.47
N ILE A 82 -6.44 -12.41 0.20
CA ILE A 82 -6.77 -13.76 -0.28
C ILE A 82 -5.77 -14.82 0.23
N PRO A 83 -4.43 -14.58 0.20
CA PRO A 83 -3.48 -15.58 0.66
C PRO A 83 -3.55 -15.88 2.17
N LEU A 84 -4.05 -14.93 2.97
CA LEU A 84 -4.30 -15.12 4.41
C LEU A 84 -5.65 -15.79 4.66
N VAL A 85 -6.66 -15.50 3.84
CA VAL A 85 -8.00 -16.10 3.92
C VAL A 85 -7.98 -17.57 3.49
N PHE A 86 -7.17 -17.90 2.48
CA PHE A 86 -7.07 -19.26 1.92
C PHE A 86 -5.64 -19.84 2.03
N PRO A 87 -5.09 -20.02 3.25
CA PRO A 87 -3.69 -20.40 3.44
C PRO A 87 -3.38 -21.82 2.95
N LYS A 88 -4.40 -22.68 2.82
CA LYS A 88 -4.24 -24.03 2.23
C LYS A 88 -3.97 -23.98 0.72
N ALA A 89 -4.62 -23.04 0.02
CA ALA A 89 -4.43 -22.85 -1.41
C ALA A 89 -3.21 -21.97 -1.73
N TYR A 90 -2.89 -21.03 -0.83
CA TYR A 90 -1.75 -20.11 -0.97
C TYR A 90 -0.81 -20.20 0.24
N PRO A 91 -0.08 -21.32 0.40
CA PRO A 91 0.76 -21.51 1.57
C PRO A 91 1.92 -20.50 1.58
N PRO A 92 2.07 -19.67 2.64
CA PRO A 92 3.13 -18.66 2.72
C PRO A 92 4.54 -19.23 2.85
N GLY A 93 4.65 -20.49 3.33
CA GLY A 93 5.90 -21.05 3.82
C GLY A 93 6.49 -20.28 5.00
N LEU A 94 7.64 -20.74 5.49
CA LEU A 94 8.28 -20.15 6.67
C LEU A 94 8.69 -18.69 6.45
N LYS A 95 9.27 -18.39 5.28
CA LYS A 95 9.69 -17.02 4.92
C LYS A 95 8.50 -16.07 4.77
N GLY A 96 7.40 -16.53 4.19
CA GLY A 96 6.18 -15.73 4.05
C GLY A 96 5.56 -15.40 5.41
N ASN A 97 5.52 -16.37 6.33
CA ASN A 97 5.03 -16.14 7.70
C ASN A 97 5.87 -15.10 8.46
N LEU A 98 7.20 -15.18 8.36
CA LEU A 98 8.08 -14.19 8.98
C LEU A 98 7.86 -12.79 8.40
N LYS A 99 7.75 -12.67 7.07
CA LYS A 99 7.48 -11.39 6.41
C LYS A 99 6.11 -10.84 6.78
N PHE A 100 5.09 -11.69 6.88
CA PHE A 100 3.75 -11.28 7.30
C PHE A 100 3.75 -10.75 8.72
N PHE A 101 4.45 -11.42 9.64
CA PHE A 101 4.59 -10.94 11.01
C PHE A 101 5.18 -9.51 11.05
N ILE A 102 6.28 -9.28 10.32
CA ILE A 102 6.90 -7.95 10.19
C ILE A 102 5.92 -6.94 9.57
N GLN A 103 5.31 -7.26 8.43
CA GLN A 103 4.38 -6.39 7.72
C GLN A 103 3.16 -6.05 8.58
N LYS A 104 2.64 -7.00 9.38
CA LYS A 104 1.53 -6.77 10.32
C LYS A 104 1.91 -5.77 11.41
N LEU A 105 3.13 -5.86 11.95
CA LEU A 105 3.63 -4.87 12.92
C LEU A 105 3.81 -3.48 12.30
N LEU A 106 4.28 -3.41 11.06
CA LEU A 106 4.42 -2.14 10.34
C LEU A 106 3.05 -1.53 9.99
N LEU A 107 2.11 -2.35 9.53
CA LEU A 107 0.77 -1.92 9.16
C LEU A 107 0.00 -1.30 10.34
N LYS A 108 0.21 -1.79 11.57
CA LYS A 108 -0.37 -1.19 12.79
C LYS A 108 0.05 0.26 13.03
N LYS A 109 1.12 0.74 12.40
CA LYS A 109 1.57 2.14 12.47
C LYS A 109 0.90 3.03 11.42
N ALA A 110 0.16 2.44 10.46
CA ALA A 110 -0.56 3.22 9.46
C ALA A 110 -1.61 4.08 10.15
N ALA A 111 -1.73 5.34 9.72
CA ALA A 111 -2.76 6.24 10.24
C ALA A 111 -4.16 5.83 9.77
N MET A 112 -4.24 5.18 8.61
CA MET A 112 -5.48 4.68 8.04
C MET A 112 -5.18 3.52 7.08
N VAL A 113 -6.13 2.58 7.00
CA VAL A 113 -6.16 1.55 5.98
C VAL A 113 -7.37 1.80 5.10
N ILE A 114 -7.15 1.92 3.80
CA ILE A 114 -8.19 2.03 2.77
C ILE A 114 -8.40 0.63 2.18
N THR A 115 -9.65 0.31 1.85
CA THR A 115 -9.96 -0.94 1.16
C THR A 115 -11.11 -0.75 0.20
N ASP A 116 -11.16 -1.59 -0.82
CA ASP A 116 -12.11 -1.45 -1.93
C ASP A 116 -13.51 -1.97 -1.56
N SER A 117 -13.64 -2.75 -0.48
CA SER A 117 -14.90 -3.37 -0.10
C SER A 117 -15.02 -3.65 1.40
N GLN A 118 -16.27 -3.82 1.86
CA GLN A 118 -16.57 -4.29 3.22
C GLN A 118 -16.03 -5.70 3.49
N SER A 119 -15.95 -6.57 2.47
CA SER A 119 -15.38 -7.91 2.61
C SER A 119 -13.90 -7.85 3.00
N SER A 120 -13.12 -7.07 2.24
CA SER A 120 -11.70 -6.87 2.52
C SER A 120 -11.50 -6.17 3.89
N SER A 121 -12.38 -5.24 4.26
CA SER A 121 -12.38 -4.63 5.60
C SER A 121 -12.57 -5.66 6.72
N ALA A 122 -13.56 -6.55 6.58
CA ALA A 122 -13.82 -7.61 7.54
C ALA A 122 -12.65 -8.60 7.63
N ASP A 123 -11.99 -8.92 6.53
CA ASP A 123 -10.81 -9.78 6.53
C ASP A 123 -9.60 -9.16 7.23
N ILE A 124 -9.45 -7.83 7.19
CA ILE A 124 -8.40 -7.10 7.93
C ILE A 124 -8.70 -7.04 9.43
N ALA A 125 -9.98 -7.00 9.81
CA ALA A 125 -10.42 -6.89 11.20
C ALA A 125 -10.39 -8.22 11.99
N LYS A 126 -10.20 -9.35 11.31
CA LYS A 126 -10.05 -10.69 11.93
C LYS A 126 -8.67 -10.86 12.58
#